data_AF-A0AAX3UGQ0-F1
#
_entry.id   AF-A0AAX3UGQ0-F1
#
_cell.length_a   1.000
_cell.length_b   1.000
_cell.length_c   1.000
_cell.angle_alpha   90.00
_cell.angle_beta   90.00
_cell.angle_gamma   90.00
#
_symmetry.space_group_name_H-M   'P 1'
#
loop_
_entity.id
_entity.type
_entity.pdbx_description
1 polymer ?
#
loop_
_entity_poly.entity_id
_entity_poly.type
_entity_poly.pdbx_seq_one_letter_code
_entity_poly.pdbx_strand_id
1 'polypeptide(L)'
;MTNQERKNRILTKLRNILFLLLGITVIFISIRDIINAGGKMSALASNLLWIILAIVVVAQSILSIIQSFSPLSTKAKSFLLIDWLIIVLGILIANFAYLLQNNLWLIIGGAIFIAGCIPIKDKK
;
A
#
# COMPACT_ATOMS: atom_id res chain seq x y z
N MET A 1 8.67 -25.46 -9.28
CA MET A 1 8.59 -24.03 -9.66
C MET A 1 9.73 -23.72 -10.60
N THR A 2 9.43 -23.32 -11.83
CA THR A 2 10.45 -22.87 -12.77
C THR A 2 10.98 -21.49 -12.34
N ASN A 3 12.20 -21.15 -12.74
CA ASN A 3 12.82 -19.86 -12.39
C ASN A 3 11.98 -18.66 -12.89
N GLN A 4 11.18 -18.87 -13.95
CA GLN A 4 10.28 -17.88 -14.55
C GLN A 4 9.02 -17.62 -13.71
N GLU A 5 8.39 -18.68 -13.18
CA GLU A 5 7.22 -18.55 -12.28
C GLU A 5 7.58 -17.79 -11.00
N ARG A 6 8.77 -18.07 -10.46
CA ARG A 6 9.25 -17.39 -9.25
C ARG A 6 9.49 -15.89 -9.48
N LYS A 7 10.07 -15.52 -10.63
CA LYS A 7 10.25 -14.10 -11.01
C LYS A 7 8.92 -13.37 -11.17
N ASN A 8 7.96 -13.98 -11.88
CA ASN A 8 6.63 -13.37 -12.07
C ASN A 8 5.89 -13.16 -10.74
N ARG A 9 6.03 -14.09 -9.79
CA ARG A 9 5.45 -13.94 -8.44
C ARG A 9 6.06 -12.77 -7.67
N ILE A 10 7.38 -12.61 -7.71
CA ILE A 10 8.09 -11.51 -7.04
C ILE A 10 7.71 -10.17 -7.68
N LEU A 11 7.72 -10.08 -9.01
CA LEU A 11 7.32 -8.88 -9.75
C LEU A 11 5.88 -8.48 -9.45
N THR A 12 4.97 -9.45 -9.36
CA THR A 12 3.56 -9.20 -9.01
C THR A 12 3.42 -8.67 -7.58
N LYS A 13 4.14 -9.26 -6.61
CA LYS A 13 4.16 -8.77 -5.22
C LYS A 13 4.70 -7.34 -5.16
N LEU A 14 5.83 -7.06 -5.82
CA LEU A 14 6.43 -5.73 -5.86
C LEU A 14 5.50 -4.70 -6.49
N ARG A 15 4.89 -5.02 -7.63
CA ARG A 15 3.89 -4.16 -8.29
C ARG A 15 2.76 -3.81 -7.33
N ASN A 16 2.22 -4.80 -6.61
CA ASN A 16 1.12 -4.57 -5.68
C ASN A 16 1.54 -3.70 -4.48
N ILE A 17 2.74 -3.89 -3.93
CA ILE A 17 3.30 -3.02 -2.90
C ILE A 17 3.40 -1.58 -3.41
N LEU A 18 3.94 -1.40 -4.62
CA LEU A 18 4.17 -0.09 -5.22
C LEU A 18 2.84 0.61 -5.54
N PHE A 19 1.83 -0.13 -6.00
CA PHE A 19 0.48 0.38 -6.26
C PHE A 19 -0.25 0.76 -4.98
N LEU A 20 -0.13 -0.02 -3.91
CA LEU A 20 -0.68 0.33 -2.60
C LEU A 20 -0.02 1.59 -2.04
N LEU A 21 1.31 1.67 -2.10
CA LEU A 21 2.07 2.82 -1.63
C LEU A 21 1.64 4.09 -2.38
N LEU A 22 1.71 4.08 -3.72
CA LEU A 22 1.34 5.23 -4.53
C LEU A 22 -0.14 5.60 -4.36
N GLY A 23 -1.04 4.62 -4.43
CA GLY A 23 -2.47 4.87 -4.33
C GLY A 23 -2.86 5.49 -2.98
N ILE A 24 -2.40 4.91 -1.87
CA ILE A 24 -2.69 5.45 -0.55
C ILE A 24 -2.05 6.83 -0.36
N THR A 25 -0.80 7.02 -0.77
CA THR A 25 -0.13 8.32 -0.64
C THR A 25 -0.80 9.42 -1.47
N VAL A 26 -1.21 9.13 -2.71
CA VAL A 26 -1.94 10.10 -3.54
C VAL A 26 -3.27 10.48 -2.90
N ILE A 27 -4.00 9.53 -2.30
CA ILE A 27 -5.24 9.83 -1.56
C ILE A 27 -4.96 10.82 -0.42
N PHE A 28 -3.93 10.54 0.40
CA PHE A 28 -3.58 11.41 1.53
C PHE A 28 -3.16 12.81 1.09
N ILE A 29 -2.31 12.93 0.06
CA ILE A 29 -1.89 14.22 -0.50
C ILE A 29 -3.09 14.98 -1.06
N SER A 30 -3.95 14.31 -1.82
CA SER A 30 -5.14 14.94 -2.41
C SER A 30 -6.11 15.45 -1.35
N ILE A 31 -6.32 14.70 -0.25
CA ILE A 31 -7.13 15.14 0.89
C ILE A 31 -6.49 16.37 1.55
N ARG A 32 -5.18 16.36 1.78
CA ARG A 32 -4.45 17.50 2.36
C ARG A 32 -4.62 18.75 1.50
N ASP A 33 -4.47 18.61 0.19
CA ASP A 33 -4.58 19.72 -0.75
C ASP A 33 -6.02 20.26 -0.81
N ILE A 34 -7.04 19.40 -0.74
CA ILE A 34 -8.44 19.83 -0.64
C ILE A 34 -8.68 20.65 0.63
N ILE A 35 -8.17 20.19 1.79
CA ILE A 35 -8.30 20.90 3.07
C ILE A 35 -7.59 22.26 3.00
N ASN A 36 -6.38 22.31 2.43
CA ASN A 36 -5.59 23.54 2.35
C ASN A 36 -6.07 24.52 1.27
N ALA A 37 -6.75 24.04 0.22
CA ALA A 37 -7.21 24.87 -0.89
C ALA A 37 -8.39 25.80 -0.53
N GLY A 38 -9.01 25.63 0.64
CA GLY A 38 -10.01 26.56 1.18
C GLY A 38 -11.21 26.81 0.26
N GLY A 39 -11.62 25.81 -0.55
CA GLY A 39 -12.80 25.91 -1.43
C GLY A 39 -12.54 26.36 -2.87
N LYS A 40 -11.28 26.45 -3.32
CA LYS A 40 -10.97 26.68 -4.75
C LYS A 40 -11.46 25.51 -5.62
N MET A 41 -12.49 25.76 -6.43
CA MET A 41 -13.15 24.78 -7.31
C MET A 41 -12.19 24.00 -8.23
N SER A 42 -11.17 24.67 -8.80
CA SER A 42 -10.19 24.04 -9.69
C SER A 42 -9.30 23.02 -8.97
N ALA A 43 -8.86 23.33 -7.74
CA ALA A 43 -8.09 22.40 -6.91
C ALA A 43 -8.96 21.23 -6.45
N LEU A 44 -10.23 21.48 -6.15
CA LEU A 44 -11.17 20.46 -5.70
C LEU A 44 -11.45 19.43 -6.81
N ALA A 45 -11.74 19.87 -8.04
CA ALA A 45 -11.98 18.99 -9.17
C ALA A 45 -10.76 18.15 -9.55
N SER A 46 -9.56 18.75 -9.58
CA SER A 46 -8.32 18.02 -9.90
C SER A 46 -7.99 16.98 -8.84
N ASN A 47 -8.09 17.32 -7.55
CA ASN A 47 -7.82 16.39 -6.47
C ASN A 47 -8.86 15.27 -6.39
N LEU A 48 -10.14 15.54 -6.74
CA LEU A 48 -11.16 14.51 -6.83
C LEU A 48 -10.81 13.47 -7.90
N LEU A 49 -10.35 13.92 -9.06
CA LEU A 49 -9.89 13.04 -10.14
C LEU A 49 -8.71 12.16 -9.68
N TRP A 50 -7.73 12.74 -8.99
CA TRP A 50 -6.60 12.00 -8.43
C TRP A 50 -7.03 10.96 -7.39
N ILE A 51 -7.99 11.28 -6.53
CA ILE A 51 -8.55 10.32 -5.57
C ILE A 51 -9.21 9.15 -6.29
N ILE A 52 -10.02 9.41 -7.33
CA ILE A 52 -10.68 8.35 -8.10
C ILE A 52 -9.64 7.44 -8.75
N LEU A 53 -8.64 8.01 -9.43
CA LEU A 53 -7.57 7.23 -10.05
C LEU A 53 -6.79 6.40 -9.02
N ALA A 54 -6.49 6.98 -7.86
CA ALA A 54 -5.81 6.29 -6.77
C ALA A 54 -6.64 5.13 -6.21
N ILE A 55 -7.97 5.29 -6.06
CA ILE A 55 -8.87 4.22 -5.65
C ILE A 55 -8.83 3.06 -6.65
N VAL A 56 -8.82 3.34 -7.96
CA VAL A 56 -8.71 2.29 -8.99
C VAL A 56 -7.40 1.50 -8.83
N VAL A 57 -6.28 2.19 -8.64
CA VAL A 57 -4.96 1.55 -8.45
C VAL A 57 -4.94 0.70 -7.18
N VAL A 58 -5.48 1.21 -6.07
CA VAL A 58 -5.62 0.45 -4.82
C VAL A 58 -6.51 -0.78 -5.02
N ALA A 59 -7.67 -0.64 -5.66
CA ALA A 59 -8.57 -1.76 -5.92
C ALA A 59 -7.90 -2.86 -6.77
N GLN A 60 -7.17 -2.49 -7.83
CA GLN A 60 -6.41 -3.44 -8.64
C GLN A 60 -5.36 -4.20 -7.82
N SER A 61 -4.65 -3.50 -6.93
CA SER A 61 -3.66 -4.13 -6.05
C SER A 61 -4.32 -5.11 -5.07
N ILE A 62 -5.47 -4.76 -4.48
CA ILE A 62 -6.22 -5.61 -3.56
C ILE A 62 -6.70 -6.88 -4.28
N LEU A 63 -7.27 -6.75 -5.48
CA LEU A 63 -7.71 -7.90 -6.28
C LEU A 63 -6.54 -8.85 -6.59
N SER A 64 -5.39 -8.30 -7.00
CA SER A 64 -4.19 -9.10 -7.27
C SER A 64 -3.66 -9.79 -6.02
N ILE A 65 -3.77 -9.15 -4.86
CA ILE A 65 -3.43 -9.75 -3.55
C ILE A 65 -4.40 -10.88 -3.21
N ILE A 66 -5.71 -10.69 -3.36
CA ILE A 66 -6.73 -11.72 -3.11
C ILE A 66 -6.46 -12.96 -3.98
N GLN A 67 -6.20 -12.78 -5.27
CA GLN A 67 -5.86 -13.88 -6.19
C GLN A 67 -4.60 -14.64 -5.77
N SER A 68 -3.64 -13.97 -5.11
CA SER A 68 -2.43 -14.61 -4.61
C SER A 68 -2.67 -15.59 -3.45
N PHE A 69 -3.82 -15.48 -2.76
CA PHE A 69 -4.20 -16.41 -1.68
C PHE A 69 -4.82 -17.71 -2.18
N SER A 70 -5.48 -17.72 -3.35
CA SER A 70 -6.18 -18.90 -3.88
C SER A 70 -5.35 -20.20 -3.90
N PRO A 71 -4.06 -20.19 -4.31
CA PRO A 71 -3.25 -21.42 -4.34
C PRO A 71 -2.58 -21.80 -3.01
N LEU A 72 -2.81 -21.08 -1.90
CA LEU A 72 -2.07 -21.28 -0.64
C LEU A 72 -2.82 -22.19 0.36
N SER A 73 -2.05 -22.92 1.17
CA SER A 73 -2.55 -23.66 2.33
C SER A 73 -2.94 -22.71 3.47
N THR A 74 -3.81 -23.14 4.39
CA THR A 74 -4.40 -22.29 5.44
C THR A 74 -3.37 -21.57 6.32
N LYS A 75 -2.25 -22.22 6.65
CA LYS A 75 -1.17 -21.59 7.45
C LYS A 75 -0.43 -20.51 6.67
N ALA A 76 -0.06 -20.78 5.42
CA ALA A 76 0.64 -19.83 4.55
C ALA A 76 -0.25 -18.62 4.20
N LYS A 77 -1.58 -18.82 4.12
CA LYS A 77 -2.55 -17.72 3.97
C LYS A 77 -2.50 -16.75 5.15
N SER A 78 -2.49 -17.27 6.38
CA SER A 78 -2.42 -16.41 7.58
C SER A 78 -1.13 -15.59 7.64
N PHE A 79 0.02 -16.19 7.34
CA PHE A 79 1.29 -15.47 7.29
C PHE A 79 1.30 -14.39 6.21
N LEU A 80 0.86 -14.71 4.99
CA LEU A 80 0.80 -13.73 3.91
C LEU A 80 -0.18 -12.58 4.21
N LEU A 81 -1.28 -12.86 4.92
CA LEU A 81 -2.23 -11.85 5.36
C LEU A 81 -1.60 -10.91 6.39
N ILE A 82 -0.87 -11.45 7.37
CA ILE A 82 -0.13 -10.65 8.35
C ILE A 82 0.92 -9.76 7.66
N ASP A 83 1.69 -10.29 6.70
CA ASP A 83 2.65 -9.51 5.92
C ASP A 83 1.96 -8.31 5.24
N TRP A 84 0.84 -8.54 4.57
CA TRP A 84 0.09 -7.46 3.91
C TRP A 84 -0.52 -6.46 4.89
N LEU A 85 -1.00 -6.91 6.06
CA LEU A 85 -1.47 -6.02 7.11
C LEU A 85 -0.36 -5.11 7.62
N ILE A 86 0.84 -5.66 7.88
CA ILE A 86 1.99 -4.87 8.34
C ILE A 86 2.39 -3.83 7.29
N ILE A 87 2.43 -4.22 6.01
CA ILE A 87 2.71 -3.31 4.90
C ILE A 87 1.69 -2.16 4.85
N VAL A 88 0.40 -2.49 4.85
CA VAL A 88 -0.68 -1.48 4.80
C VAL A 88 -0.64 -0.59 6.03
N LEU A 89 -0.42 -1.15 7.23
CA LEU A 89 -0.32 -0.39 8.47
C LEU A 89 0.84 0.60 8.43
N GLY A 90 2.02 0.18 7.96
CA GLY A 90 3.18 1.04 7.80
C GLY A 90 2.92 2.22 6.85
N ILE A 91 2.27 1.94 5.71
CA ILE A 91 1.87 2.98 4.75
C ILE A 91 0.89 3.97 5.40
N LEU A 92 -0.14 3.48 6.09
CA LEU A 92 -1.14 4.33 6.73
C LEU A 92 -0.53 5.21 7.83
N ILE A 93 0.30 4.63 8.72
CA ILE A 93 0.97 5.37 9.80
C ILE A 93 1.88 6.44 9.22
N ALA A 94 2.70 6.11 8.21
CA ALA A 94 3.62 7.07 7.61
C ALA A 94 2.88 8.24 6.94
N ASN A 95 1.82 7.96 6.17
CA ASN A 95 1.03 9.00 5.52
C ASN A 95 0.22 9.84 6.52
N PHE A 96 -0.32 9.23 7.57
CA PHE A 96 -1.02 9.96 8.63
C PHE A 96 -0.07 10.86 9.42
N ALA A 97 1.11 10.34 9.78
CA ALA A 97 2.15 11.11 10.42
C ALA A 97 2.64 12.28 9.54
N TYR A 98 2.71 12.08 8.22
CA TYR A 98 3.00 13.14 7.27
C TYR A 98 1.95 14.26 7.29
N LEU A 99 0.65 13.91 7.33
CA LEU A 99 -0.43 14.90 7.45
C LEU A 99 -0.33 15.70 8.75
N LEU A 100 -0.01 15.04 9.87
CA LEU A 100 0.15 15.65 11.18
C LEU A 100 1.50 16.33 11.39
N GLN A 101 2.39 16.35 10.38
CA GLN A 101 3.75 16.88 10.47
C GLN A 101 4.56 16.27 11.64
N ASN A 102 4.32 14.99 11.95
CA ASN A 102 4.94 14.30 13.06
C ASN A 102 6.09 13.40 12.60
N ASN A 103 7.32 13.92 12.70
CA ASN A 103 8.53 13.26 12.21
C ASN A 103 8.80 11.89 12.89
N LEU A 104 8.50 11.77 14.19
CA LEU A 104 8.73 10.51 14.92
C LEU A 104 7.84 9.38 14.37
N TRP A 105 6.54 9.65 14.24
CA TRP A 105 5.59 8.67 13.72
C TRP A 105 5.82 8.37 12.23
N LEU A 106 6.36 9.32 11.47
CA LEU A 106 6.74 9.12 10.08
C LEU A 106 7.89 8.10 9.97
N ILE A 107 8.91 8.23 10.82
CA ILE A 107 10.01 7.26 10.91
C ILE A 107 9.50 5.89 11.35
N ILE A 108 8.64 5.83 12.36
CA ILE A 108 8.05 4.57 12.85
C ILE A 108 7.23 3.89 11.74
N GLY A 109 6.35 4.62 11.06
CA GLY A 109 5.55 4.10 9.95
C GLY A 109 6.43 3.59 8.80
N GLY A 110 7.48 4.34 8.45
CA GLY A 110 8.47 3.93 7.45
C GLY A 110 9.20 2.65 7.85
N ALA A 111 9.62 2.52 9.11
CA ALA A 111 10.28 1.33 9.62
C ALA A 111 9.36 0.10 9.59
N ILE A 112 8.08 0.26 9.96
CA ILE A 112 7.07 -0.80 9.89
C ILE A 112 6.85 -1.24 8.44
N PHE A 113 6.74 -0.30 7.50
CA PHE A 113 6.60 -0.60 6.07
C PHE A 113 7.80 -1.40 5.54
N ILE A 114 9.03 -0.97 5.85
CA ILE A 114 10.25 -1.67 5.44
C ILE A 114 10.29 -3.08 6.05
N ALA A 115 9.96 -3.22 7.34
CA ALA A 115 9.91 -4.51 8.01
C ALA A 115 8.87 -5.45 7.37
N GLY A 116 7.69 -4.95 7.01
CA GLY A 116 6.66 -5.74 6.32
C GLY A 116 7.03 -6.16 4.90
N CYS A 117 7.94 -5.42 4.24
CA CYS A 117 8.45 -5.81 2.92
C CYS A 117 9.42 -7.00 2.99
N ILE A 118 9.99 -7.31 4.16
CA ILE A 118 10.87 -8.46 4.37
C ILE A 118 10.00 -9.69 4.61
N PRO A 119 10.01 -10.70 3.71
CA PRO A 119 9.18 -11.88 3.87
C PRO A 119 9.59 -12.66 5.13
N ILE A 120 8.60 -12.98 5.98
CA ILE A 120 8.81 -13.94 7.07
C ILE A 120 9.18 -15.27 6.41
N LYS A 121 10.42 -15.73 6.62
CA LYS A 121 10.87 -17.01 6.07
C LYS A 121 9.99 -18.11 6.64
N ASP A 122 9.20 -18.77 5.78
CA ASP A 122 8.69 -20.10 6.08
C ASP A 122 9.87 -20.98 6.44
N LYS A 123 9.86 -21.55 7.66
CA LYS A 123 10.81 -22.59 8.04
C LYS A 123 10.71 -23.70 6.99
N LYS A 124 11.83 -24.02 6.34
CA LYS A 124 11.97 -25.15 5.43
C LYS A 124 11.48 -26.44 6.07
#